data_AF-A0A9N9ESW5-F1
#
_entry.id   AF-A0A9N9ESW5-F1
#
_cell.length_a   1.000
_cell.length_b   1.000
_cell.length_c   1.000
_cell.angle_alpha   90.00
_cell.angle_beta   90.00
_cell.angle_gamma   90.00
#
_symmetry.space_group_name_H-M   'P 1'
#
loop_
_entity.id
_entity.type
_entity.pdbx_description
1 polymer ?
#
loop_
_entity_poly.entity_id
_entity_poly.type
_entity_poly.pdbx_seq_one_letter_code
_entity_poly.pdbx_strand_id
1 'polypeptide(L)'
;MIYLPPLNEEQRNLIRLPSGIEDLQALNKILAEYMDLYYYSVMTVYVVVYVFLQTFSIPGSMWLSVLGGALFSLPTALFLICFCSSAGATNCYLLSRKFGRTFVKEKFSEKLDQWAEKLQSHSHNLLSYMIVLRLSPFPPNWFANVAAPHVGVPLKIFSIGTFFGVAGPSLIHVQAGLTIEHLTSASDFKIFSFTNVGALVLFALAVLLPVWFRKKIENEGNNQHSLNSQEVTQFT
;
A
#
# COMPACT_ATOMS: atom_id res chain seq x y z
N MET A 1 27.49 0.96 13.34
CA MET A 1 27.06 -0.13 14.24
C MET A 1 25.77 0.31 14.89
N ILE A 2 24.67 -0.41 14.70
CA ILE A 2 23.41 -0.14 15.41
C ILE A 2 23.64 -0.59 16.86
N TYR A 3 23.94 0.36 17.75
CA TYR A 3 24.15 0.07 19.17
C TYR A 3 22.78 -0.05 19.84
N LEU A 4 22.21 -1.26 19.83
CA LEU A 4 21.08 -1.57 20.69
C LEU A 4 21.64 -1.85 22.10
N PRO A 5 21.08 -1.28 23.17
CA PRO A 5 21.43 -1.67 24.52
C PRO A 5 21.20 -3.18 24.71
N PRO A 6 21.97 -3.85 25.59
CA PRO A 6 21.82 -5.27 25.83
C PRO A 6 20.40 -5.55 26.34
N LEU A 7 19.62 -6.29 25.55
CA LEU A 7 18.30 -6.77 25.93
C LEU A 7 18.45 -7.83 27.03
N ASN A 8 17.62 -7.76 28.06
CA ASN A 8 17.52 -8.84 29.04
C ASN A 8 17.04 -10.14 28.34
N GLU A 9 17.41 -11.32 28.84
CA GLU A 9 17.06 -12.59 28.18
C GLU A 9 15.55 -12.78 27.98
N GLU A 10 14.72 -12.28 28.92
CA GLU A 10 13.27 -12.26 28.79
C GLU A 10 12.78 -11.35 27.66
N GLN A 11 13.37 -10.16 27.50
CA GLN A 11 13.02 -9.21 26.42
C GLN A 11 13.41 -9.76 25.04
N ARG A 12 14.53 -10.49 24.95
CA ARG A 12 15.00 -11.08 23.69
C ARG A 12 14.04 -12.12 23.12
N ASN A 13 13.33 -12.85 24.00
CA ASN A 13 12.31 -13.81 23.59
C ASN A 13 11.01 -13.14 23.10
N LEU A 14 10.75 -11.90 23.53
CA LEU A 14 9.57 -11.10 23.19
C LEU A 14 9.75 -10.26 21.92
N ILE A 15 10.98 -10.01 21.45
CA ILE A 15 11.23 -9.38 20.13
C ILE A 15 11.02 -10.41 19.02
N ARG A 16 9.75 -10.63 18.70
CA ARG A 16 9.30 -11.42 17.55
C ARG A 16 8.37 -10.58 16.70
N LEU A 17 8.18 -10.98 15.45
CA LEU A 17 7.16 -10.35 14.61
C LEU A 17 5.79 -10.59 15.25
N PRO A 18 5.02 -9.52 15.54
CA PRO A 18 3.76 -9.66 16.22
C PRO A 18 2.78 -10.45 15.35
N SER A 19 2.20 -11.50 15.94
CA SER A 19 1.23 -12.38 15.29
C SER A 19 -0.21 -11.99 15.66
N GLY A 20 -0.37 -11.29 16.79
CA GLY A 20 -1.63 -10.85 17.38
C GLY A 20 -1.46 -9.60 18.24
N ILE A 21 -2.56 -9.17 18.87
CA ILE A 21 -2.63 -7.91 19.64
C ILE A 21 -1.78 -7.98 20.91
N GLU A 22 -1.77 -9.11 21.61
CA GLU A 22 -0.98 -9.29 22.83
C GLU A 22 0.53 -9.16 22.54
N ASP A 23 1.02 -9.84 21.49
CA ASP A 23 2.40 -9.72 21.01
C ASP A 23 2.72 -8.26 20.64
N LEU A 24 1.78 -7.57 19.99
CA LEU A 24 1.95 -6.19 19.54
C LEU A 24 2.05 -5.21 20.72
N GLN A 25 1.20 -5.37 21.74
CA GLN A 25 1.22 -4.56 22.96
C GLN A 25 2.50 -4.79 23.75
N ALA A 26 2.93 -6.05 23.91
CA ALA A 26 4.19 -6.40 24.58
C ALA A 26 5.39 -5.80 23.85
N LEU A 27 5.45 -5.93 22.53
CA LEU A 27 6.51 -5.37 21.70
C LEU A 27 6.50 -3.83 21.75
N ASN A 28 5.33 -3.19 21.72
CA ASN A 28 5.22 -1.74 21.83
C ASN A 28 5.76 -1.24 23.18
N LYS A 29 5.40 -1.87 24.30
CA LYS A 29 5.87 -1.47 25.63
C LYS A 29 7.40 -1.50 25.73
N ILE A 30 8.02 -2.55 25.19
CA ILE A 30 9.48 -2.69 25.15
C ILE A 30 10.09 -1.59 24.25
N LEU A 31 9.58 -1.44 23.03
CA LEU A 31 10.15 -0.49 22.07
C LEU A 31 9.94 0.96 22.49
N ALA A 32 8.83 1.31 23.12
CA ALA A 32 8.56 2.65 23.64
C ALA A 32 9.59 3.07 24.69
N GLU A 33 10.01 2.15 25.57
CA GLU A 33 11.09 2.40 26.55
C GLU A 33 12.44 2.69 25.85
N TYR A 34 12.69 2.05 24.70
CA TYR A 34 13.89 2.30 23.90
C TYR A 34 13.82 3.53 22.99
N MET A 35 12.63 4.07 22.73
CA MET A 35 12.46 5.23 21.85
C MET A 35 13.09 6.50 22.42
N ASP A 36 13.08 6.67 23.74
CA ASP A 36 13.64 7.86 24.41
C ASP A 36 15.16 7.97 24.25
N LEU A 37 15.87 6.83 24.20
CA LEU A 37 17.33 6.77 24.12
C LEU A 37 17.86 6.42 22.72
N TYR A 38 17.07 5.71 21.91
CA TYR A 38 17.53 5.08 20.66
C TYR A 38 16.56 5.23 19.49
N TYR A 39 15.84 6.35 19.42
CA TYR A 39 14.86 6.67 18.37
C TYR A 39 15.29 6.24 16.95
N TYR A 40 16.46 6.71 16.48
CA TYR A 40 16.93 6.42 15.12
C TYR A 40 17.31 4.95 14.89
N SER A 41 17.78 4.24 15.93
CA SER A 41 18.09 2.82 15.84
C SER A 41 16.81 2.00 15.69
N VAL A 42 15.79 2.28 16.51
CA VAL A 42 14.47 1.64 16.42
C VAL A 42 13.83 1.91 15.06
N MET A 43 13.86 3.15 14.59
CA MET A 43 13.37 3.53 13.26
C MET A 43 14.09 2.77 12.14
N THR A 44 15.42 2.63 12.22
CA THR A 44 16.20 1.91 11.21
C THR A 44 15.83 0.43 11.17
N VAL A 45 15.75 -0.22 12.34
CA VAL A 45 15.34 -1.63 12.44
C VAL A 45 13.92 -1.81 11.91
N TYR A 46 12.99 -0.93 12.30
CA TYR A 46 11.63 -0.92 11.80
C TYR A 46 11.57 -0.86 10.27
N VAL A 47 12.29 0.09 9.65
CA VAL A 47 12.35 0.25 8.19
C VAL A 47 12.92 -1.00 7.51
N VAL A 48 14.04 -1.54 8.02
CA VAL A 48 14.69 -2.72 7.45
C VAL A 48 13.76 -3.93 7.49
N VAL A 49 13.14 -4.19 8.65
CA VAL A 49 12.22 -5.32 8.82
C VAL A 49 10.98 -5.14 7.94
N TYR A 50 10.39 -3.94 7.89
CA TYR A 50 9.22 -3.67 7.06
C TYR A 50 9.52 -3.91 5.57
N VAL A 51 10.60 -3.31 5.06
CA VAL A 51 11.03 -3.47 3.67
C VAL A 51 11.33 -4.94 3.36
N PHE A 52 11.94 -5.68 4.29
CA PHE A 52 12.18 -7.12 4.15
C PHE A 52 10.88 -7.90 3.98
N LEU A 53 9.92 -7.74 4.89
CA LEU A 53 8.62 -8.43 4.79
C LEU A 53 7.91 -8.11 3.47
N GLN A 54 7.92 -6.85 3.06
CA GLN A 54 7.27 -6.41 1.85
C GLN A 54 7.99 -6.91 0.58
N THR A 55 9.33 -6.99 0.61
CA THR A 55 10.16 -7.52 -0.50
C THR A 55 9.85 -8.98 -0.77
N PHE A 56 9.70 -9.78 0.28
CA PHE A 56 9.38 -11.21 0.18
C PHE A 56 7.88 -11.50 0.21
N SER A 57 7.04 -10.47 0.22
CA SER A 57 5.57 -10.58 0.29
C SER A 57 5.08 -11.45 1.46
N ILE A 58 5.78 -11.39 2.58
CA ILE A 58 5.44 -12.14 3.80
C ILE A 58 4.25 -11.43 4.49
N PRO A 59 3.16 -12.15 4.82
CA PRO A 59 2.05 -11.56 5.57
C PRO A 59 2.51 -11.13 6.96
N GLY A 60 2.04 -9.96 7.42
CA GLY A 60 2.40 -9.41 8.74
C GLY A 60 2.77 -7.92 8.74
N SER A 61 2.92 -7.29 7.57
CA SER A 61 3.20 -5.85 7.46
C SER A 61 2.09 -4.96 8.04
N MET A 62 0.85 -5.46 8.12
CA MET A 62 -0.25 -4.81 8.84
C MET A 62 0.10 -4.56 10.31
N TRP A 63 0.63 -5.56 11.00
CA TRP A 63 0.97 -5.42 12.42
C TRP A 63 2.10 -4.40 12.62
N LEU A 64 3.09 -4.38 11.72
CA LEU A 64 4.10 -3.34 11.73
C LEU A 64 3.51 -1.94 11.48
N SER A 65 2.54 -1.79 10.59
CA SER A 65 1.87 -0.50 10.38
C SER A 65 1.16 0.00 11.64
N VAL A 66 0.56 -0.90 12.42
CA VAL A 66 -0.09 -0.57 13.69
C VAL A 66 0.96 -0.21 14.74
N LEU A 67 2.02 -1.02 14.86
CA LEU A 67 3.16 -0.73 15.73
C LEU A 67 3.79 0.63 15.40
N GLY A 68 3.92 0.96 14.11
CA GLY A 68 4.43 2.25 13.67
C GLY A 68 3.56 3.42 14.14
N GLY A 69 2.24 3.25 14.22
CA GLY A 69 1.34 4.25 14.79
C GLY A 69 1.43 4.38 16.31
N ALA A 70 1.82 3.31 17.01
CA ALA A 70 2.06 3.34 18.45
C ALA A 70 3.43 3.97 18.81
N LEU A 71 4.45 3.76 17.97
CA LEU A 71 5.82 4.22 18.22
C LEU A 71 6.08 5.64 17.70
N PHE A 72 5.53 6.01 16.54
CA PHE A 72 5.84 7.28 15.88
C PHE A 72 4.61 8.18 15.80
N SER A 73 4.84 9.49 15.67
CA SER A 73 3.76 10.44 15.40
C SER A 73 3.07 10.11 14.07
N LEU A 74 1.76 10.41 13.97
CA LEU A 74 0.96 10.10 12.78
C LEU A 74 1.61 10.48 11.43
N PRO A 75 2.12 11.71 11.21
CA PRO A 75 2.73 12.07 9.93
C PRO A 75 4.00 11.26 9.64
N THR A 76 4.83 11.00 10.66
CA THR A 76 6.06 10.22 10.52
C THR A 76 5.75 8.74 10.26
N ALA A 77 4.84 8.15 11.03
CA ALA A 77 4.41 6.76 10.87
C ALA A 77 3.86 6.53 9.46
N LEU A 78 2.94 7.39 9.02
CA LEU A 78 2.32 7.29 7.71
C LEU A 78 3.36 7.39 6.58
N PHE A 79 4.24 8.38 6.65
CA PHE A 79 5.30 8.55 5.66
C PHE A 79 6.23 7.32 5.60
N LEU A 80 6.69 6.83 6.76
CA LEU A 80 7.56 5.65 6.84
C LEU A 80 6.88 4.41 6.27
N ILE A 81 5.61 4.17 6.59
CA ILE A 81 4.85 3.02 6.09
C ILE A 81 4.70 3.11 4.56
N CYS A 82 4.29 4.27 4.02
CA CYS A 82 4.17 4.46 2.58
C CYS A 82 5.51 4.27 1.86
N PHE A 83 6.59 4.80 2.42
CA PHE A 83 7.94 4.66 1.90
C PHE A 83 8.39 3.19 1.91
N CYS A 84 8.31 2.52 3.05
CA CYS A 84 8.73 1.11 3.19
C CYS A 84 7.91 0.19 2.30
N SER A 85 6.59 0.42 2.22
CA SER A 85 5.68 -0.34 1.37
C SER A 85 6.02 -0.17 -0.12
N SER A 86 6.27 1.07 -0.57
CA SER A 86 6.68 1.33 -1.96
C SER A 86 8.05 0.73 -2.29
N ALA A 87 9.05 0.93 -1.42
CA ALA A 87 10.41 0.42 -1.61
C ALA A 87 10.44 -1.12 -1.63
N GLY A 88 9.81 -1.77 -0.64
CA GLY A 88 9.74 -3.22 -0.58
C GLY A 88 8.90 -3.83 -1.70
N ALA A 89 7.75 -3.23 -2.06
CA ALA A 89 6.96 -3.69 -3.19
C ALA A 89 7.73 -3.57 -4.51
N THR A 90 8.54 -2.52 -4.66
CA THR A 90 9.43 -2.34 -5.82
C THR A 90 10.48 -3.45 -5.90
N ASN A 91 11.10 -3.82 -4.77
CA ASN A 91 12.02 -4.94 -4.73
C ASN A 91 11.33 -6.26 -5.11
N CYS A 92 10.13 -6.51 -4.56
CA CYS A 92 9.32 -7.68 -4.90
C CYS A 92 8.97 -7.73 -6.39
N TYR A 93 8.56 -6.59 -6.96
CA TYR A 93 8.30 -6.43 -8.39
C TYR A 93 9.53 -6.81 -9.22
N LEU A 94 10.72 -6.33 -8.85
CA LEU A 94 11.96 -6.60 -9.58
C LEU A 94 12.36 -8.08 -9.48
N LEU A 95 12.23 -8.68 -8.29
CA LEU A 95 12.44 -10.12 -8.09
C LEU A 95 11.47 -10.95 -8.95
N SER A 96 10.18 -10.60 -8.94
CA SER A 96 9.18 -11.29 -9.76
C SER A 96 9.44 -11.14 -11.25
N ARG A 97 9.84 -9.95 -11.71
CA ARG A 97 10.21 -9.70 -13.10
C ARG A 97 11.38 -10.59 -13.55
N LYS A 98 12.36 -10.81 -12.67
CA LYS A 98 13.57 -11.58 -12.97
C LYS A 98 13.38 -13.09 -12.85
N PHE A 99 12.65 -13.56 -11.83
CA PHE A 99 12.59 -14.98 -11.48
C PHE A 99 11.17 -15.58 -11.51
N GLY A 100 10.13 -14.75 -11.46
CA GLY A 100 8.74 -15.20 -11.27
C GLY A 100 7.96 -15.53 -12.55
N ARG A 101 8.52 -15.29 -13.74
CA ARG A 101 7.76 -15.35 -15.00
C ARG A 101 7.05 -16.69 -15.24
N THR A 102 7.76 -17.80 -15.07
CA THR A 102 7.21 -19.15 -15.30
C THR A 102 6.13 -19.48 -14.28
N PHE A 103 6.46 -19.34 -12.99
CA PHE A 103 5.54 -19.64 -11.88
C PHE A 103 4.23 -18.84 -11.93
N VAL A 104 4.31 -17.54 -12.19
CA VAL A 104 3.11 -16.67 -12.17
C VAL A 104 2.22 -16.96 -13.38
N LYS A 105 2.81 -17.22 -14.56
CA LYS A 105 2.03 -17.57 -15.75
C LYS A 105 1.33 -18.91 -15.62
N GLU A 106 1.99 -19.93 -15.08
CA GLU A 106 1.38 -21.26 -14.93
C GLU A 106 0.23 -21.27 -13.92
N LYS A 107 0.39 -20.54 -12.80
CA LYS A 107 -0.58 -20.58 -11.70
C LYS A 107 -1.68 -19.53 -11.78
N PHE A 108 -1.45 -18.43 -12.48
CA PHE A 108 -2.34 -17.25 -12.47
C PHE A 108 -2.62 -16.65 -13.85
N SER A 109 -2.41 -17.39 -14.95
CA SER A 109 -2.66 -16.93 -16.34
C SER A 109 -3.99 -16.18 -16.50
N GLU A 110 -5.11 -16.79 -16.12
CA GLU A 110 -6.44 -16.20 -16.29
C GLU A 110 -6.58 -14.85 -15.55
N LYS A 111 -6.05 -14.76 -14.33
CA LYS A 111 -6.08 -13.52 -13.54
C LYS A 111 -5.16 -12.44 -14.12
N LEU A 112 -4.02 -12.85 -14.70
CA LEU A 112 -3.12 -11.93 -15.39
C LEU A 112 -3.81 -11.35 -16.63
N ASP A 113 -4.51 -12.17 -17.41
CA ASP A 113 -5.18 -11.75 -18.63
C ASP A 113 -6.33 -10.77 -18.31
N GLN A 114 -7.16 -11.09 -17.32
CA GLN A 114 -8.22 -10.19 -16.83
C GLN A 114 -7.66 -8.85 -16.31
N TRP A 115 -6.51 -8.87 -15.63
CA TRP A 115 -5.88 -7.63 -15.15
C TRP A 115 -5.25 -6.84 -16.31
N ALA A 116 -4.62 -7.52 -17.26
CA ALA A 116 -4.04 -6.89 -18.45
C ALA A 116 -5.11 -6.19 -19.30
N GLU A 117 -6.29 -6.79 -19.47
CA GLU A 117 -7.43 -6.18 -20.17
C GLU A 117 -7.92 -4.91 -19.43
N LYS A 118 -8.04 -4.97 -18.10
CA LYS A 118 -8.38 -3.81 -17.27
C LYS A 118 -7.31 -2.70 -17.33
N LEU A 119 -6.03 -3.06 -17.43
CA LEU A 119 -4.95 -2.10 -17.61
C LEU A 119 -5.02 -1.40 -18.96
N GLN A 120 -5.35 -2.12 -20.04
CA GLN A 120 -5.51 -1.54 -21.38
C GLN A 120 -6.67 -0.53 -21.42
N SER A 121 -7.82 -0.86 -20.83
CA SER A 121 -8.96 0.06 -20.75
C SER A 121 -8.69 1.33 -19.92
N HIS A 122 -7.67 1.31 -19.05
CA HIS A 122 -7.26 2.45 -18.23
C HIS A 122 -5.89 3.02 -18.61
N SER A 123 -5.40 2.72 -19.82
CA SER A 123 -4.06 3.10 -20.31
C SER A 123 -3.75 4.61 -20.19
N HIS A 124 -4.75 5.47 -20.42
CA HIS A 124 -4.61 6.93 -20.28
C HIS A 124 -4.45 7.42 -18.83
N ASN A 125 -4.84 6.62 -17.82
CA ASN A 125 -4.83 7.01 -16.40
C ASN A 125 -4.28 5.88 -15.51
N LEU A 126 -3.22 5.20 -15.96
CA LEU A 126 -2.60 4.06 -15.27
C LEU A 126 -2.20 4.35 -13.82
N LEU A 127 -1.71 5.57 -13.53
CA LEU A 127 -1.33 5.95 -12.17
C LEU A 127 -2.53 6.00 -11.22
N SER A 128 -3.60 6.68 -11.62
CA SER A 128 -4.82 6.78 -10.82
C SER A 128 -5.46 5.41 -10.62
N TYR A 129 -5.48 4.58 -11.68
CA TYR A 129 -5.91 3.20 -11.60
C TYR A 129 -5.09 2.41 -10.55
N MET A 130 -3.77 2.52 -10.59
CA MET A 130 -2.90 1.84 -9.61
C MET A 130 -3.10 2.34 -8.17
N ILE A 131 -3.33 3.65 -7.96
CA ILE A 131 -3.62 4.20 -6.63
C ILE A 131 -4.91 3.61 -6.08
N VAL A 132 -5.99 3.62 -6.88
CA VAL A 132 -7.29 3.06 -6.48
C VAL A 132 -7.18 1.55 -6.22
N LEU A 133 -6.45 0.83 -7.07
CA LEU A 133 -6.22 -0.60 -6.89
C LEU A 133 -5.50 -0.91 -5.57
N ARG A 134 -4.57 -0.05 -5.15
CA ARG A 134 -3.80 -0.19 -3.91
C ARG A 134 -4.55 0.27 -2.66
N LEU A 135 -5.51 1.16 -2.84
CA LEU A 135 -6.44 1.60 -1.81
C LEU A 135 -7.51 0.52 -1.54
N SER A 136 -7.88 -0.22 -2.59
CA SER A 136 -8.82 -1.34 -2.52
C SER A 136 -8.26 -2.50 -1.70
N PRO A 137 -9.11 -3.21 -0.92
CA PRO A 137 -8.71 -4.43 -0.21
C PRO A 137 -8.42 -5.61 -1.17
N PHE A 138 -8.79 -5.49 -2.45
CA PHE A 138 -8.56 -6.48 -3.49
C PHE A 138 -7.85 -5.87 -4.70
N PRO A 139 -6.87 -6.57 -5.31
CA PRO A 139 -6.32 -7.89 -4.97
C PRO A 139 -5.33 -7.84 -3.77
N PRO A 140 -4.97 -9.01 -3.18
CA PRO A 140 -3.99 -9.05 -2.09
C PRO A 140 -2.67 -8.37 -2.46
N ASN A 141 -2.05 -7.70 -1.48
CA ASN A 141 -0.85 -6.89 -1.71
C ASN A 141 0.30 -7.71 -2.36
N TRP A 142 0.53 -8.94 -1.88
CA TRP A 142 1.51 -9.85 -2.45
C TRP A 142 1.25 -10.15 -3.93
N PHE A 143 -0.01 -10.35 -4.30
CA PHE A 143 -0.38 -10.69 -5.68
C PHE A 143 -0.12 -9.49 -6.59
N ALA A 144 -0.54 -8.29 -6.19
CA ALA A 144 -0.27 -7.07 -6.94
C ALA A 144 1.24 -6.87 -7.15
N ASN A 145 2.07 -7.13 -6.14
CA ASN A 145 3.53 -7.00 -6.23
C ASN A 145 4.14 -7.97 -7.25
N VAL A 146 3.68 -9.23 -7.23
CA VAL A 146 4.22 -10.29 -8.06
C VAL A 146 3.69 -10.23 -9.49
N ALA A 147 2.41 -9.89 -9.70
CA ALA A 147 1.78 -9.93 -11.02
C ALA A 147 1.95 -8.65 -11.86
N ALA A 148 2.10 -7.47 -11.22
CA ALA A 148 2.32 -6.19 -11.91
C ALA A 148 3.40 -6.19 -13.01
N PRO A 149 4.60 -6.80 -12.83
CA PRO A 149 5.61 -6.83 -13.90
C PRO A 149 5.20 -7.69 -15.11
N HIS A 150 4.31 -8.68 -14.92
CA HIS A 150 3.93 -9.63 -15.96
C HIS A 150 2.72 -9.15 -16.78
N VAL A 151 1.93 -8.23 -16.25
CA VAL A 151 0.83 -7.55 -16.96
C VAL A 151 1.25 -6.21 -17.59
N GLY A 152 2.54 -5.87 -17.53
CA GLY A 152 3.10 -4.71 -18.20
C GLY A 152 2.97 -3.37 -17.47
N VAL A 153 2.73 -3.36 -16.15
CA VAL A 153 2.71 -2.09 -15.39
C VAL A 153 4.12 -1.50 -15.34
N PRO A 154 4.33 -0.23 -15.75
CA PRO A 154 5.62 0.44 -15.64
C PRO A 154 6.05 0.59 -14.17
N LEU A 155 7.33 0.32 -13.89
CA LEU A 155 7.87 0.34 -12.52
C LEU A 155 7.62 1.66 -11.79
N LYS A 156 7.78 2.80 -12.48
CA LYS A 156 7.54 4.15 -11.90
C LYS A 156 6.09 4.32 -11.45
N ILE A 157 5.14 3.90 -12.31
CA ILE A 157 3.70 3.97 -12.02
C ILE A 157 3.37 3.06 -10.83
N PHE A 158 3.94 1.86 -10.81
CA PHE A 158 3.75 0.91 -9.73
C PHE A 158 4.29 1.44 -8.40
N SER A 159 5.51 1.99 -8.36
CA SER A 159 6.14 2.51 -7.13
C SER A 159 5.39 3.74 -6.58
N ILE A 160 5.08 4.72 -7.43
CA ILE A 160 4.34 5.93 -7.03
C ILE A 160 2.91 5.56 -6.64
N GLY A 161 2.24 4.74 -7.44
CA GLY A 161 0.88 4.27 -7.16
C GLY A 161 0.79 3.48 -5.85
N THR A 162 1.83 2.70 -5.53
CA THR A 162 1.92 2.01 -4.22
C THR A 162 2.12 3.00 -3.10
N PHE A 163 3.03 3.98 -3.23
CA PHE A 163 3.29 4.97 -2.19
C PHE A 163 2.02 5.74 -1.78
N PHE A 164 1.24 6.22 -2.76
CA PHE A 164 0.01 6.97 -2.47
C PHE A 164 -1.18 6.07 -2.16
N GLY A 165 -1.32 4.93 -2.84
CA GLY A 165 -2.48 4.06 -2.67
C GLY A 165 -2.52 3.37 -1.30
N VAL A 166 -1.36 3.02 -0.73
CA VAL A 166 -1.32 2.41 0.61
C VAL A 166 -1.51 3.41 1.74
N ALA A 167 -1.50 4.72 1.47
CA ALA A 167 -1.70 5.74 2.50
C ALA A 167 -3.08 5.62 3.17
N GLY A 168 -4.14 5.36 2.39
CA GLY A 168 -5.49 5.22 2.92
C GLY A 168 -5.62 4.08 3.94
N PRO A 169 -5.27 2.83 3.60
CA PRO A 169 -5.30 1.73 4.57
C PRO A 169 -4.32 1.94 5.72
N SER A 170 -3.15 2.54 5.45
CA SER A 170 -2.14 2.81 6.49
C SER A 170 -2.61 3.82 7.53
N LEU A 171 -3.42 4.81 7.15
CA LEU A 171 -4.03 5.74 8.12
C LEU A 171 -4.90 5.01 9.14
N ILE A 172 -5.65 3.99 8.71
CA ILE A 172 -6.48 3.18 9.62
C ILE A 172 -5.58 2.39 10.57
N HIS A 173 -4.51 1.78 10.07
CA HIS A 173 -3.57 1.04 10.91
C HIS A 173 -2.85 1.94 11.91
N VAL A 174 -2.40 3.12 11.48
CA VAL A 174 -1.73 4.10 12.36
C VAL A 174 -2.68 4.57 13.46
N GLN A 175 -3.94 4.85 13.14
CA GLN A 175 -4.95 5.19 14.14
C GLN A 175 -5.20 4.07 15.14
N ALA A 176 -5.25 2.82 14.68
CA ALA A 176 -5.35 1.68 15.59
C ALA A 176 -4.13 1.59 16.54
N GLY A 177 -2.94 1.94 16.05
CA GLY A 177 -1.71 2.02 16.85
C GLY A 177 -1.76 3.08 17.95
N LEU A 178 -2.35 4.25 17.67
CA LEU A 178 -2.53 5.30 18.67
C LEU A 178 -3.44 4.87 19.83
N THR A 179 -4.36 3.95 19.58
CA THR A 179 -5.29 3.41 20.59
C THR A 179 -4.93 1.99 21.02
N ILE A 180 -3.66 1.58 20.86
CA ILE A 180 -3.23 0.18 21.03
C ILE A 180 -3.53 -0.39 22.43
N GLU A 181 -3.51 0.44 23.47
CA GLU A 181 -3.80 0.04 24.86
C GLU A 181 -5.29 -0.30 25.09
N HIS A 182 -6.18 0.20 24.23
CA HIS A 182 -7.62 -0.07 24.28
C HIS A 182 -8.06 -1.19 23.33
N LEU A 183 -7.13 -1.80 22.58
CA LEU A 183 -7.42 -2.93 21.71
C LEU A 183 -7.51 -4.21 22.55
N THR A 184 -8.73 -4.68 22.79
CA THR A 184 -9.01 -5.88 23.57
C THR A 184 -9.22 -7.14 22.73
N SER A 185 -9.54 -7.02 21.44
CA SER A 185 -9.72 -8.18 20.55
C SER A 185 -9.44 -7.88 19.08
N ALA A 186 -9.08 -8.90 18.29
CA ALA A 186 -8.88 -8.77 16.84
C ALA A 186 -10.16 -8.36 16.10
N SER A 187 -11.33 -8.55 16.72
CA SER A 187 -12.62 -8.02 16.26
C SER A 187 -12.80 -6.51 16.49
N ASP A 188 -12.01 -5.89 17.37
CA ASP A 188 -12.01 -4.43 17.59
C ASP A 188 -11.26 -3.68 16.48
N PHE A 189 -10.50 -4.40 15.64
CA PHE A 189 -10.04 -3.90 14.34
C PHE A 189 -11.25 -3.70 13.44
N LYS A 190 -11.96 -2.58 13.61
CA LYS A 190 -13.01 -2.14 12.69
C LYS A 190 -12.40 -1.58 11.40
N ILE A 191 -11.58 -2.39 10.72
CA ILE A 191 -11.06 -2.14 9.37
C ILE A 191 -12.24 -1.92 8.41
N PHE A 192 -13.38 -2.58 8.69
CA PHE A 192 -14.66 -2.42 8.00
C PHE A 192 -15.70 -1.59 8.79
N SER A 193 -15.29 -0.68 9.68
CA SER A 193 -16.25 0.30 10.23
C SER A 193 -16.84 1.12 9.07
N PHE A 194 -18.14 1.40 9.10
CA PHE A 194 -18.80 2.24 8.09
C PHE A 194 -18.07 3.58 7.90
N THR A 195 -17.51 4.14 8.98
CA THR A 195 -16.69 5.36 8.98
C THR A 195 -15.36 5.20 8.25
N ASN A 196 -14.64 4.09 8.46
CA ASN A 196 -13.33 3.84 7.84
C ASN A 196 -13.48 3.51 6.35
N VAL A 197 -14.51 2.73 6.00
CA VAL A 197 -14.89 2.48 4.60
C VAL A 197 -15.31 3.79 3.94
N GLY A 198 -16.11 4.63 4.62
CA GLY A 198 -16.49 5.96 4.13
C GLY A 198 -15.30 6.88 3.88
N ALA A 199 -14.31 6.90 4.78
CA ALA A 199 -13.08 7.67 4.62
C ALA A 199 -12.22 7.17 3.44
N LEU A 200 -12.10 5.84 3.27
CA LEU A 200 -11.42 5.24 2.12
C LEU A 200 -12.12 5.59 0.79
N VAL A 201 -13.46 5.53 0.77
CA VAL A 201 -14.27 5.91 -0.40
C VAL A 201 -14.11 7.39 -0.72
N LEU A 202 -14.14 8.28 0.27
CA LEU A 202 -13.92 9.71 0.08
C LEU A 202 -12.51 10.00 -0.48
N PHE A 203 -11.49 9.34 0.04
CA PHE A 203 -10.13 9.47 -0.47
C PHE A 203 -10.01 8.94 -1.91
N ALA A 204 -10.66 7.81 -2.22
CA ALA A 204 -10.74 7.28 -3.59
C ALA A 204 -11.40 8.27 -4.56
N LEU A 205 -12.53 8.87 -4.14
CA LEU A 205 -13.25 9.87 -4.93
C LEU A 205 -12.41 11.14 -5.13
N ALA A 206 -11.70 11.60 -4.10
CA ALA A 206 -10.77 12.73 -4.18
C ALA A 206 -9.65 12.49 -5.21
N VAL A 207 -9.11 11.26 -5.27
CA VAL A 207 -8.10 10.86 -6.26
C VAL A 207 -8.69 10.73 -7.67
N LEU A 208 -9.96 10.35 -7.79
CA LEU A 208 -10.66 10.18 -9.08
C LEU A 208 -11.23 11.48 -9.66
N LEU A 209 -11.46 12.50 -8.84
CA LEU A 209 -11.95 13.82 -9.25
C LEU A 209 -11.16 14.41 -10.44
N PRO A 210 -9.82 14.48 -10.40
CA PRO A 210 -9.02 14.98 -11.52
C PRO A 210 -9.18 14.16 -12.81
N VAL A 211 -9.40 12.85 -12.69
CA VAL A 211 -9.58 11.94 -13.83
C VAL A 211 -10.94 12.17 -14.47
N TRP A 212 -11.99 12.35 -13.65
CA TRP A 212 -13.33 12.62 -14.14
C TRP A 212 -13.42 13.97 -14.86
N PHE A 213 -12.79 15.01 -14.32
CA PHE A 213 -12.69 16.30 -14.99
C PHE A 213 -11.97 16.22 -16.34
N ARG A 214 -10.84 15.49 -16.41
CA ARG A 214 -10.12 15.30 -17.68
C ARG A 214 -10.97 14.55 -18.71
N LYS A 215 -11.65 13.47 -18.31
CA LYS A 215 -12.50 12.69 -19.21
C LYS A 215 -13.70 13.48 -19.72
N LYS A 216 -14.26 14.38 -18.90
CA LYS A 216 -15.34 15.27 -19.32
C LYS A 216 -14.88 16.26 -20.39
N ILE A 217 -13.71 16.88 -20.20
CA ILE A 217 -13.12 17.82 -21.16
C ILE A 217 -12.78 17.11 -22.48
N GLU A 218 -12.26 15.89 -22.42
CA GLU A 218 -11.89 15.09 -23.60
C GLU A 218 -13.13 14.63 -24.40
N ASN A 219 -14.22 14.27 -23.71
CA ASN A 219 -15.50 13.95 -24.35
C ASN A 219 -16.20 15.18 -24.96
N GLU A 220 -16.12 16.35 -24.31
CA GLU A 220 -16.65 17.61 -24.85
C GLU A 220 -15.89 18.04 -26.11
N GLY A 221 -14.56 17.90 -26.12
CA GLY A 221 -13.72 18.16 -27.30
C GLY A 221 -13.99 17.21 -28.48
N ASN A 222 -14.13 15.91 -28.22
CA ASN A 222 -14.44 14.93 -29.28
C ASN A 222 -15.85 15.12 -29.87
N ASN A 223 -16.84 15.55 -29.07
CA ASN A 223 -18.18 15.85 -29.58
C ASN A 223 -18.22 17.12 -30.45
N GLN A 224 -17.40 18.14 -30.16
CA GLN A 224 -17.31 19.32 -31.02
C GLN A 224 -16.59 19.03 -32.34
N HIS A 225 -15.59 18.15 -32.34
CA HIS A 225 -14.87 17.78 -33.55
C HIS A 225 -15.71 16.90 -34.50
N SER A 226 -16.55 16.01 -33.96
CA SER A 226 -17.48 15.20 -34.76
C SER A 226 -18.61 16.03 -35.37
N LEU A 227 -19.14 17.03 -34.65
CA LEU A 227 -20.15 17.96 -35.18
C LEU A 227 -19.60 18.82 -36.33
N ASN A 228 -18.40 19.41 -36.16
CA ASN A 228 -17.76 20.20 -37.22
C ASN A 228 -17.41 19.35 -38.46
N SER A 229 -17.04 18.08 -38.28
CA SER A 229 -16.73 17.18 -39.40
C SER A 229 -17.98 16.80 -40.20
N GLN A 230 -19.13 16.65 -39.54
CA GLN A 230 -20.40 16.39 -40.20
C GLN A 230 -20.92 17.61 -40.97
N GLU A 231 -20.76 18.82 -40.44
CA GLU A 231 -21.11 20.06 -41.16
C GLU A 231 -20.27 20.22 -42.44
N VAL A 232 -18.95 20.04 -42.38
CA VAL A 232 -18.07 20.20 -43.55
C VAL A 232 -18.38 19.21 -44.68
N THR A 233 -18.87 18.01 -44.34
CA THR A 233 -19.21 16.98 -45.33
C THR A 233 -20.56 17.24 -46.01
N GLN A 234 -21.43 18.10 -45.46
CA GLN A 234 -22.71 18.47 -46.09
C GLN A 234 -22.60 19.64 -47.08
N PHE A 235 -21.46 20.34 -47.12
CA PHE A 235 -21.22 21.48 -48.03
C PHE A 235 -20.28 21.16 -49.21
N THR A 236 -19.94 19.89 -49.42
CA THR A 236 -19.18 19.36 -50.57
C THR A 236 -20.01 18.37 -51.36
#